data_AF-T1G807-F1
#
_entry.id   AF-T1G807-F1
#
_cell.length_a   1.000
_cell.length_b   1.000
_cell.length_c   1.000
_cell.angle_alpha   90.00
_cell.angle_beta   90.00
_cell.angle_gamma   90.00
#
_symmetry.space_group_name_H-M   'P 1'
#
loop_
_entity.id
_entity.type
_entity.pdbx_description
1 polymer ?
#
loop_
_entity_poly.entity_id
_entity_poly.type
_entity_poly.pdbx_seq_one_letter_code
_entity_poly.pdbx_strand_id
1 'polypeptide(L)'
;VMQRRMNGSENFYRNWTDYERGFGNPKKGFWIENDNFQRITSKKKYKVLFVLEDFEGHVACAAYDSLSVGSPDTYYVPNIAKYNGTAGNLNSSTLLSYFT
;
A
#
# COMPACT_ATOMS: atom_id res chain seq x y z
N VAL A 1 2.44 6.63 -7.66
CA VAL A 1 1.42 6.40 -6.62
C VAL A 1 0.85 5.01 -6.86
N MET A 2 0.93 4.12 -5.88
CA MET A 2 0.47 2.72 -6.00
C MET A 2 -1.00 2.56 -5.59
N GLN A 3 -1.45 3.40 -4.68
CA GLN A 3 -2.79 3.35 -4.12
C GLN A 3 -3.25 4.78 -3.84
N ARG A 4 -4.55 5.03 -4.01
CA ARG A 4 -5.18 6.27 -3.51
C ARG A 4 -6.59 5.98 -3.01
N ARG A 5 -6.93 6.49 -1.82
CA ARG A 5 -8.31 6.66 -1.36
C ARG A 5 -8.68 8.14 -1.48
N MET A 6 -9.80 8.41 -2.12
CA MET A 6 -10.46 9.72 -2.09
C MET A 6 -11.96 9.47 -2.01
N ASN A 7 -12.68 10.32 -1.27
CA ASN A 7 -14.13 10.56 -1.31
C ASN A 7 -15.08 9.33 -1.30
N GLY A 8 -14.60 8.12 -1.01
CA GLY A 8 -15.39 6.90 -0.92
C GLY A 8 -16.00 6.40 -2.24
N SER A 9 -15.70 7.02 -3.39
CA SER A 9 -16.35 6.70 -4.67
C SER A 9 -15.98 5.34 -5.28
N GLU A 10 -14.98 4.67 -4.72
CA GLU A 10 -14.46 3.39 -5.21
C GLU A 10 -14.55 2.35 -4.11
N ASN A 11 -15.11 1.18 -4.46
CA ASN A 11 -15.24 0.07 -3.53
C ASN A 11 -13.92 -0.70 -3.44
N PHE A 12 -13.35 -0.78 -2.23
CA PHE A 12 -12.14 -1.55 -1.90
C PHE A 12 -12.44 -2.89 -1.24
N TYR A 13 -13.71 -3.18 -0.92
CA TYR A 13 -14.13 -4.52 -0.50
C TYR A 13 -14.30 -5.38 -1.76
N ARG A 14 -13.21 -6.03 -2.15
CA ARG A 14 -13.03 -6.75 -3.42
C ARG A 14 -12.39 -8.11 -3.19
N ASN A 15 -12.50 -8.99 -4.18
CA ASN A 15 -11.87 -10.31 -4.11
C ASN A 15 -10.37 -10.24 -4.43
N TRP A 16 -9.68 -11.37 -4.24
CA TRP A 16 -8.24 -11.49 -4.52
C TRP A 16 -7.86 -11.13 -5.96
N THR A 17 -8.63 -11.60 -6.94
CA THR A 17 -8.37 -11.39 -8.37
C THR A 17 -8.41 -9.90 -8.74
N ASP A 18 -9.28 -9.11 -8.11
CA ASP A 18 -9.32 -7.67 -8.31
C ASP A 18 -8.05 -7.00 -7.76
N TYR A 19 -7.56 -7.41 -6.60
CA TYR A 19 -6.30 -6.88 -6.03
C TYR A 19 -5.08 -7.30 -6.85
N GLU A 20 -5.09 -8.53 -7.37
CA GLU A 20 -4.04 -9.03 -8.25
C GLU A 20 -3.96 -8.21 -9.54
N ARG A 21 -5.10 -7.89 -10.17
CA ARG A 21 -5.18 -7.15 -11.44
C ARG A 21 -5.26 -5.63 -11.30
N GLY A 22 -5.44 -5.12 -10.08
CA GLY A 22 -5.70 -3.71 -9.84
C GLY A 22 -7.12 -3.28 -10.23
N PHE A 23 -7.57 -2.17 -9.65
CA PHE A 23 -8.90 -1.63 -9.90
C PHE A 23 -9.00 -0.13 -9.60
N GLY A 24 -10.12 0.46 -10.02
CA GLY A 24 -10.46 1.86 -9.77
C GLY A 24 -9.95 2.81 -10.83
N ASN A 25 -10.00 4.11 -10.52
CA ASN A 25 -9.66 5.19 -11.44
C ASN A 25 -8.56 6.06 -10.84
N PRO A 26 -7.42 6.27 -11.53
CA PRO A 26 -6.33 7.13 -11.04
C PRO A 26 -6.74 8.59 -10.72
N LYS A 27 -7.83 9.08 -11.32
CA LYS A 27 -8.44 10.39 -11.01
C LYS A 27 -9.35 10.38 -9.77
N LYS A 28 -9.71 9.20 -9.26
CA LYS A 28 -10.52 8.95 -8.06
C LYS A 28 -9.71 8.10 -7.06
N GLY A 29 -10.28 7.01 -6.56
CA GLY A 29 -9.57 5.97 -5.82
C GLY A 29 -9.10 4.85 -6.74
N PHE A 30 -7.94 4.26 -6.45
CA PHE A 30 -7.45 3.10 -7.19
C PHE A 30 -6.46 2.26 -6.38
N TRP A 31 -6.27 1.03 -6.84
CA TRP A 31 -5.23 0.10 -6.42
C TRP A 31 -4.48 -0.39 -7.65
N ILE A 32 -3.14 -0.39 -7.61
CA ILE A 32 -2.30 -0.97 -8.67
C ILE A 32 -2.24 -2.49 -8.56
N GLU A 33 -2.15 -3.19 -9.68
CA GLU A 33 -1.96 -4.65 -9.71
C GLU A 33 -0.78 -5.12 -8.85
N ASN A 34 -1.02 -6.14 -8.00
CA ASN A 34 -0.02 -6.68 -7.07
C ASN A 34 1.21 -7.24 -7.79
N ASP A 35 1.03 -7.83 -8.98
CA ASP A 35 2.11 -8.35 -9.80
C ASP A 35 3.11 -7.25 -10.21
N ASN A 36 2.62 -6.09 -10.64
CA ASN A 36 3.50 -4.96 -10.92
C ASN A 36 4.21 -4.48 -9.68
N PHE A 37 3.51 -4.45 -8.55
CA PHE A 37 4.09 -3.99 -7.30
C PHE A 37 5.22 -4.91 -6.83
N GLN A 38 5.00 -6.23 -6.89
CA GLN A 38 6.02 -7.26 -6.63
C GLN A 38 7.19 -7.12 -7.61
N ARG A 39 6.91 -6.99 -8.92
CA ARG A 39 7.94 -6.88 -9.97
C ARG A 39 8.80 -5.63 -9.83
N ILE A 40 8.22 -4.52 -9.38
CA ILE A 40 8.97 -3.27 -9.14
C ILE A 40 9.83 -3.44 -7.89
N THR A 41 9.22 -3.85 -6.77
CA THR A 41 9.90 -3.86 -5.48
C THR A 41 10.91 -4.99 -5.29
N SER A 42 10.83 -6.05 -6.11
CA SER A 42 11.83 -7.14 -6.13
C SER A 42 13.14 -6.75 -6.83
N LYS A 43 13.13 -5.77 -7.73
CA LYS A 43 14.31 -5.41 -8.54
C LYS A 43 15.31 -4.54 -7.78
N LYS A 44 14.83 -3.64 -6.93
CA LYS A 44 15.64 -2.67 -6.19
C LYS A 44 14.94 -2.31 -4.89
N LYS A 45 15.70 -1.74 -3.94
CA LYS A 45 15.12 -1.15 -2.74
C LYS A 45 14.43 0.17 -3.08
N TYR A 46 13.13 0.25 -2.85
CA TYR A 46 12.34 1.47 -3.02
C TYR A 46 11.84 1.96 -1.68
N LYS A 47 12.01 3.25 -1.41
CA LYS A 47 11.32 3.91 -0.30
C LYS A 47 9.83 3.97 -0.60
N VAL A 48 9.01 3.87 0.44
CA VAL A 48 7.57 4.11 0.36
C VAL A 48 7.19 5.26 1.29
N LEU A 49 6.18 6.01 0.88
CA LEU A 49 5.57 7.07 1.68
C LEU A 49 4.05 6.84 1.70
N PHE A 50 3.50 6.71 2.89
CA PHE A 50 2.07 6.80 3.15
C PHE A 50 1.75 8.22 3.60
N VAL A 51 0.77 8.84 2.96
CA VAL A 51 0.25 10.16 3.31
C VAL A 51 -1.20 9.96 3.72
N LEU A 52 -1.53 10.38 4.93
CA LEU A 52 -2.84 10.23 5.55
C LEU A 52 -3.37 11.62 5.87
N GLU A 53 -4.65 11.83 5.63
CA GLU A 53 -5.36 13.07 5.97
C GLU A 53 -6.61 12.68 6.74
N ASP A 54 -6.85 13.33 7.88
CA ASP A 54 -8.06 13.14 8.67
C ASP A 54 -9.21 14.03 8.17
N PHE A 55 -10.39 13.93 8.81
CA PHE A 55 -11.57 14.71 8.42
C PHE A 55 -11.46 16.21 8.76
N GLU A 56 -10.51 16.60 9.59
CA GLU A 56 -10.22 18.00 9.95
C GLU A 56 -9.13 18.61 9.05
N GLY A 57 -8.57 17.81 8.12
CA GLY A 57 -7.53 18.22 7.18
C GLY A 57 -6.11 18.12 7.74
N HIS A 58 -5.90 17.49 8.91
CA HIS A 58 -4.56 17.26 9.41
C HIS A 58 -3.87 16.16 8.62
N VAL A 59 -2.64 16.44 8.18
CA VAL A 59 -1.84 15.52 7.38
C VAL A 59 -0.77 14.86 8.25
N ALA A 60 -0.70 13.53 8.17
CA ALA A 60 0.35 12.72 8.77
C ALA A 60 1.03 11.84 7.72
N CYS A 61 2.31 11.53 7.96
CA CYS A 61 3.12 10.75 7.02
C CYS A 61 3.78 9.55 7.71
N ALA A 62 3.89 8.43 7.00
CA ALA A 62 4.74 7.30 7.37
C ALA A 62 5.66 6.96 6.18
N ALA A 63 6.96 7.11 6.36
CA ALA A 63 7.97 6.76 5.39
C ALA A 63 8.75 5.53 5.85
N TYR A 64 9.04 4.63 4.92
CA TYR A 64 9.91 3.48 5.17
C TYR A 64 11.06 3.47 4.18
N ASP A 65 12.28 3.18 4.67
CA ASP A 65 13.50 3.19 3.85
C ASP A 65 13.53 2.11 2.76
N SER A 66 12.75 1.04 2.94
CA SER A 66 12.44 0.12 1.86
C SER A 66 11.09 -0.55 2.09
N LEU A 67 10.40 -0.83 0.98
CA LEU A 67 9.26 -1.73 0.92
C LEU A 67 9.48 -2.76 -0.18
N SER A 68 9.26 -4.02 0.15
CA SER A 68 9.15 -5.12 -0.81
C SER A 68 7.93 -5.96 -0.53
N VAL A 69 7.43 -6.61 -1.56
CA VAL A 69 6.26 -7.47 -1.51
C VAL A 69 6.65 -8.87 -1.96
N GLY A 70 6.16 -9.88 -1.25
CA GLY A 70 6.36 -11.29 -1.58
C GLY A 70 5.78 -11.67 -2.94
N SER A 71 6.12 -12.87 -3.43
CA SER A 71 5.50 -13.46 -4.63
C SER A 71 4.03 -13.83 -4.36
N PRO A 72 3.25 -14.16 -5.42
CA PRO A 72 1.90 -14.70 -5.27
C PRO A 72 1.83 -15.92 -4.34
N ASP A 73 2.84 -16.81 -4.39
CA ASP A 73 2.94 -18.01 -3.53
C ASP A 73 3.08 -17.68 -2.03
N THR A 74 3.58 -16.48 -1.74
CA THR A 74 3.70 -15.93 -0.40
C THR A 74 2.62 -14.89 -0.10
N TYR A 75 1.52 -14.89 -0.87
CA TYR A 75 0.39 -13.99 -0.69
C TYR A 75 0.76 -12.50 -0.66
N TYR A 76 1.77 -12.08 -1.43
CA TYR A 76 2.22 -10.69 -1.49
C TYR A 76 2.52 -10.10 -0.10
N VAL A 77 3.07 -10.90 0.83
CA VAL A 77 3.37 -10.42 2.18
C VAL A 77 4.33 -9.20 2.13
N PRO A 78 3.96 -8.06 2.77
CA PRO A 78 4.81 -6.87 2.77
C PRO A 78 5.98 -7.02 3.73
N ASN A 79 7.12 -6.49 3.35
CA ASN A 79 8.30 -6.32 4.20
C ASN A 79 8.77 -4.87 4.14
N ILE A 80 8.78 -4.22 5.30
CA ILE A 80 9.17 -2.83 5.49
C ILE A 80 10.44 -2.73 6.34
N ALA A 81 11.29 -1.76 6.01
CA ALA A 81 12.49 -1.46 6.79
C ALA A 81 12.24 -0.34 7.82
N LYS A 82 13.27 0.46 8.10
CA LYS A 82 13.23 1.52 9.11
C LYS A 82 12.12 2.52 8.82
N TYR A 83 11.30 2.78 9.84
CA TYR A 83 10.25 3.78 9.85
C TYR A 83 10.79 5.18 10.15
N ASN A 84 10.16 6.19 9.54
CA ASN A 84 10.25 7.59 9.91
C ASN A 84 8.92 8.29 9.60
N GLY A 85 8.41 9.13 10.49
CA GLY A 85 7.18 9.87 10.22
C GLY A 85 6.37 10.24 11.44
N THR A 86 5.24 10.90 11.19
CA THR A 86 4.30 11.43 12.19
C THR A 86 3.02 10.61 12.34
N ALA A 87 2.76 9.66 11.44
CA ALA A 87 1.53 8.87 11.42
C ALA A 87 1.50 7.69 12.42
N GLY A 88 2.55 7.52 13.22
CA GLY A 88 2.75 6.34 14.07
C GLY A 88 3.38 5.18 13.30
N ASN A 89 4.21 4.39 13.99
CA ASN A 89 4.95 3.29 13.37
C ASN A 89 4.10 2.02 13.30
N LEU A 90 3.75 1.59 12.09
CA LEU A 90 3.20 0.25 11.84
C LEU A 90 4.35 -0.71 11.54
N ASN A 91 4.42 -1.82 12.26
CA ASN A 91 5.39 -2.89 11.98
C ASN A 91 4.85 -3.87 10.93
N SER A 92 5.70 -4.76 10.41
CA SER A 92 5.32 -5.71 9.35
C SER A 92 4.14 -6.61 9.74
N SER A 93 4.04 -7.03 11.01
CA SER A 93 2.91 -7.86 11.47
C SER A 93 1.58 -7.12 11.46
N THR A 94 1.58 -5.82 11.77
CA THR A 94 0.38 -4.98 11.66
C THR A 94 0.02 -4.73 10.21
N LEU A 95 0.99 -4.59 9.31
CA LEU A 95 0.69 -4.48 7.87
C LEU A 95 0.07 -5.76 7.32
N LEU A 96 0.63 -6.92 7.68
CA LEU A 96 0.14 -8.25 7.30
C LEU A 96 -1.36 -8.46 7.59
N SER A 97 -1.86 -8.02 8.76
CA SER A 97 -3.28 -8.14 9.09
C SER A 97 -4.22 -7.33 8.19
N TYR A 98 -3.71 -6.36 7.41
CA TYR A 98 -4.50 -5.60 6.44
C TYR A 98 -4.50 -6.21 5.03
N PHE A 99 -3.69 -7.25 4.79
CA PHE A 99 -3.63 -7.96 3.49
C PHE A 99 -4.39 -9.30 3.49
N THR A 100 -5.02 -9.68 4.61
CA THR A 100 -5.84 -10.90 4.77
C THR A 100 -7.33 -10.59 4.77
#